data_AF-A0A934EU57-F1
#
_entry.id   AF-A0A934EU57-F1
#
_cell.length_a   1.000
_cell.length_b   1.000
_cell.length_c   1.000
_cell.angle_alpha   90.00
_cell.angle_beta   90.00
_cell.angle_gamma   90.00
#
_symmetry.space_group_name_H-M   'P 1'
#
loop_
_entity.id
_entity.type
_entity.pdbx_description
1 polymer ?
#
loop_
_entity_poly.entity_id
_entity_poly.type
_entity_poly.pdbx_seq_one_letter_code
_entity_poly.pdbx_strand_id
1 'polypeptide(L)'
;MFWNKLIPFLLTIIFLISLQACTRKDEKKEPAVFKQQTDILEARPQQKPVNIKLKRSANGEYSWDLSGSDADEVLKVDKRLKESLK
;
A
#
# COMPACT_ATOMS: atom_id res chain seq x y z
N MET A 1 -5.55 63.32 -8.44
CA MET A 1 -6.11 63.29 -7.06
C MET A 1 -7.31 62.34 -6.92
N PHE A 2 -7.36 61.20 -7.64
CA PHE A 2 -8.47 60.23 -7.54
C PHE A 2 -8.01 58.83 -7.07
N TRP A 3 -6.72 58.54 -7.19
CA TRP A 3 -6.16 57.21 -6.89
C TRP A 3 -6.11 56.90 -5.39
N ASN A 4 -5.88 57.92 -4.55
CA ASN A 4 -5.88 57.76 -3.09
C ASN A 4 -7.28 57.48 -2.49
N LYS A 5 -8.36 57.66 -3.28
CA LYS A 5 -9.74 57.31 -2.91
C LYS A 5 -10.19 55.96 -3.50
N LEU A 6 -9.54 55.51 -4.57
CA LEU A 6 -9.77 54.18 -5.17
C LEU A 6 -9.13 53.06 -4.36
N ILE A 7 -7.95 53.28 -3.78
CA ILE A 7 -7.25 52.28 -2.95
C ILE A 7 -8.08 51.83 -1.73
N PRO A 8 -8.63 52.74 -0.89
CA PRO A 8 -9.46 52.30 0.24
C PRO A 8 -10.77 51.65 -0.22
N PHE A 9 -11.33 52.09 -1.35
CA PHE A 9 -12.54 51.49 -1.93
C PHE A 9 -12.30 50.06 -2.44
N LEU A 10 -11.12 49.78 -2.99
CA LEU A 10 -10.75 48.45 -3.46
C LEU A 10 -10.48 47.50 -2.27
N LEU A 11 -9.89 48.01 -1.19
CA LEU A 11 -9.69 47.26 0.05
C LEU A 11 -11.00 46.88 0.76
N THR A 12 -12.02 47.75 0.76
CA THR A 12 -13.32 47.44 1.36
C THR A 12 -14.07 46.35 0.58
N ILE A 13 -13.97 46.35 -0.76
CA ILE A 13 -14.56 45.30 -1.59
C ILE A 13 -13.91 43.94 -1.30
N ILE A 14 -12.58 43.89 -1.21
CA ILE A 14 -11.85 42.65 -0.87
C ILE A 14 -12.27 42.13 0.51
N PHE A 15 -12.43 43.01 1.50
CA PHE A 15 -12.89 42.61 2.83
C PHE A 15 -14.31 42.01 2.84
N LEU A 16 -15.21 42.56 2.03
CA LEU A 16 -16.58 42.05 1.88
C LEU A 16 -16.64 40.67 1.21
N ILE A 17 -15.76 40.40 0.23
CA ILE A 17 -15.66 39.08 -0.43
C ILE A 17 -15.18 38.01 0.57
N SER A 18 -14.21 38.34 1.42
CA SER A 18 -13.71 37.42 2.45
C SER A 18 -14.77 37.01 3.47
N LEU A 19 -15.74 37.89 3.79
CA LEU A 19 -16.84 37.56 4.69
C LEU A 19 -17.81 36.52 4.09
N GLN A 20 -17.98 36.49 2.77
CA GLN A 20 -18.83 35.50 2.09
C GLN A 20 -18.15 34.13 1.96
N ALA A 21 -16.81 34.05 2.06
CA ALA A 21 -16.09 32.79 2.02
C ALA A 21 -16.28 31.95 3.30
N CYS A 22 -16.56 32.61 4.44
CA CYS A 22 -16.73 31.93 5.73
C CYS A 22 -18.16 31.40 5.97
N THR A 23 -19.13 31.66 5.08
CA THR A 23 -20.54 31.26 5.28
C THR A 23 -20.97 30.05 4.43
N ARG A 24 -20.03 29.38 3.74
CA ARG A 24 -20.30 28.05 3.18
C ARG A 24 -20.43 27.04 4.31
N LYS A 25 -21.66 26.91 4.81
CA LYS A 25 -22.08 25.69 5.51
C LYS A 25 -22.24 24.62 4.43
N ASP A 26 -21.28 23.71 4.35
CA ASP A 26 -21.39 22.51 3.53
C ASP A 26 -22.53 21.64 4.09
N GLU A 27 -23.72 21.86 3.56
CA GLU A 27 -24.89 21.07 3.84
C GLU A 27 -24.84 19.84 2.92
N LYS A 28 -24.29 18.75 3.47
CA LYS A 28 -24.67 17.34 3.23
C LYS A 28 -23.73 16.43 4.02
N LYS A 29 -24.07 16.22 5.29
CA LYS A 29 -23.56 15.06 6.03
C LYS A 29 -24.31 13.84 5.52
N GLU A 30 -23.80 13.22 4.45
CA GLU A 30 -24.10 11.82 4.16
C GLU A 30 -23.74 11.01 5.42
N PRO A 31 -24.66 10.20 5.98
CA PRO A 31 -24.32 9.38 7.13
C PRO A 31 -23.23 8.41 6.68
N ALA A 32 -22.09 8.43 7.35
CA ALA A 32 -21.02 7.47 7.14
C ALA A 32 -21.56 6.07 7.49
N VAL A 33 -22.06 5.35 6.48
CA VAL A 33 -22.44 3.95 6.61
C VAL A 33 -21.14 3.18 6.75
N PHE A 34 -20.77 2.89 7.99
CA PHE A 34 -19.72 1.95 8.31
C PHE A 34 -20.17 0.57 7.86
N LYS A 35 -19.86 0.21 6.61
CA LYS A 35 -19.92 -1.17 6.17
C LYS A 35 -18.80 -1.89 6.89
N GLN A 36 -19.16 -2.59 7.95
CA GLN A 36 -18.27 -3.52 8.63
C GLN A 36 -17.75 -4.50 7.57
N GLN A 37 -16.50 -4.29 7.17
CA GLN A 37 -15.81 -5.12 6.18
C GLN A 37 -15.92 -6.56 6.68
N THR A 38 -16.60 -7.41 5.90
CA THR A 38 -16.71 -8.84 6.18
C THR A 38 -15.35 -9.36 6.59
N ASP A 39 -15.28 -10.03 7.76
CA ASP A 39 -14.06 -10.62 8.30
C ASP A 39 -13.23 -11.20 7.16
N ILE A 40 -12.02 -10.63 6.97
CA ILE A 40 -11.07 -11.15 6.01
C ILE A 40 -10.77 -12.56 6.49
N LEU A 41 -11.43 -13.55 5.90
CA LEU A 41 -11.14 -14.96 6.13
C LEU A 41 -9.67 -15.13 5.80
N GLU A 42 -8.87 -15.31 6.83
CA GLU A 42 -7.44 -15.55 6.72
C GLU A 42 -7.27 -16.84 5.92
N ALA A 43 -7.09 -16.69 4.61
CA ALA A 43 -6.81 -17.78 3.70
C ALA A 43 -5.41 -18.26 4.06
N ARG A 44 -5.32 -19.13 5.07
CA ARG A 44 -4.06 -19.82 5.38
C ARG A 44 -3.59 -20.46 4.07
N PRO A 45 -2.36 -20.18 3.63
CA PRO A 45 -1.85 -20.78 2.41
C PRO A 45 -1.97 -22.30 2.58
N GLN A 46 -2.68 -22.94 1.65
CA GLN A 46 -2.85 -24.40 1.66
C GLN A 46 -1.51 -25.13 1.40
N GLN A 47 -0.50 -24.38 0.94
CA GLN A 47 0.83 -24.88 0.63
C GLN A 47 1.56 -25.22 1.92
N LYS A 48 2.14 -26.41 1.95
CA LYS A 48 2.80 -26.91 3.13
C LYS A 48 4.17 -26.26 3.24
N PRO A 49 4.66 -26.00 4.45
CA PRO A 49 5.88 -25.23 4.63
C PRO A 49 7.10 -25.98 4.09
N VAL A 50 7.91 -25.25 3.31
CA VAL A 50 9.28 -25.64 2.95
C VAL A 50 10.24 -24.80 3.78
N ASN A 51 11.19 -25.47 4.42
CA ASN A 51 12.27 -24.86 5.17
C ASN A 51 13.55 -24.93 4.34
N ILE A 52 14.17 -23.78 4.12
CA ILE A 52 15.43 -23.66 3.39
C ILE A 52 16.51 -23.19 4.36
N LYS A 53 17.59 -23.95 4.48
CA LYS A 53 18.74 -23.64 5.35
C LYS A 53 20.00 -23.47 4.51
N LEU A 54 20.68 -22.35 4.70
CA LEU A 54 22.03 -22.14 4.19
C LEU A 54 23.04 -22.66 5.23
N LYS A 55 23.88 -23.61 4.83
CA LYS A 55 24.99 -24.10 5.65
C LYS A 55 26.31 -23.62 5.05
N ARG A 56 27.19 -23.14 5.93
CA ARG A 56 28.57 -22.81 5.59
C ARG A 56 29.50 -23.84 6.21
N SER A 57 30.35 -24.45 5.41
CA SER A 57 31.36 -25.40 5.87
C SER A 57 32.64 -24.70 6.32
N ALA A 58 33.48 -25.42 7.05
CA ALA A 58 34.72 -24.88 7.62
C ALA A 58 35.76 -24.47 6.55
N ASN A 59 35.71 -25.10 5.37
CA ASN A 59 36.49 -24.73 4.19
C ASN A 59 35.93 -23.50 3.45
N GLY A 60 34.82 -22.92 3.93
CA GLY A 60 34.20 -21.72 3.36
C GLY A 60 33.19 -21.97 2.25
N GLU A 61 32.90 -23.22 1.90
CA GLU A 61 31.88 -23.55 0.92
C GLU A 61 30.46 -23.34 1.48
N TYR A 62 29.51 -23.14 0.60
CA TYR A 62 28.10 -22.96 0.94
C TYR A 62 27.28 -24.12 0.36
N SER A 63 26.35 -24.63 1.15
CA SER A 63 25.39 -25.65 0.73
C SER A 63 24.00 -25.27 1.19
N TRP A 64 23.00 -25.63 0.38
CA TRP A 64 21.59 -25.43 0.70
C TRP A 64 20.98 -26.76 1.12
N ASP A 65 20.22 -26.75 2.21
CA ASP A 65 19.46 -27.88 2.73
C ASP A 65 17.97 -27.50 2.67
N LEU A 66 17.20 -28.29 1.91
CA LEU A 66 15.75 -28.14 1.78
C LEU A 66 15.06 -29.25 2.55
N SER A 67 14.14 -28.87 3.42
CA SER A 67 13.36 -29.79 4.26
C SER A 67 11.91 -29.32 4.36
N GLY A 68 10.99 -30.20 4.74
CA GLY A 68 9.56 -29.88 4.80
C GLY A 68 8.75 -30.70 3.81
N SER A 69 7.44 -30.58 3.89
CA SER A 69 6.52 -31.52 3.21
C SER A 69 6.37 -31.27 1.71
N ASP A 70 6.63 -30.04 1.24
CA ASP A 70 6.61 -29.70 -0.19
C ASP A 70 8.02 -29.65 -0.82
N ALA A 71 9.07 -30.06 -0.10
CA ALA A 71 10.45 -30.01 -0.61
C ALA A 71 10.63 -30.86 -1.89
N ASP A 72 10.00 -32.03 -1.95
CA ASP A 72 10.06 -32.92 -3.11
C ASP A 72 9.44 -32.30 -4.37
N GLU A 73 8.36 -31.54 -4.20
CA GLU A 73 7.70 -30.87 -5.32
C GLU A 73 8.59 -29.76 -5.89
N VAL A 74 9.24 -28.99 -5.02
CA VAL A 74 10.21 -27.95 -5.42
C VAL A 74 11.36 -28.56 -6.22
N LEU A 75 11.92 -29.69 -5.77
CA LEU A 75 13.00 -30.40 -6.48
C LEU A 75 12.55 -30.92 -7.85
N LYS A 76 11.30 -31.41 -7.94
CA LYS A 76 10.73 -31.89 -9.20
C LYS A 76 10.54 -30.75 -10.20
N VAL A 77 10.10 -29.58 -9.75
CA VAL A 77 9.97 -28.38 -10.58
C VAL A 77 11.34 -27.90 -11.06
N ASP A 78 12.34 -27.82 -10.20
CA ASP A 78 13.72 -27.45 -10.58
C ASP A 78 14.28 -28.37 -11.66
N LYS A 79 14.08 -29.69 -11.53
CA LYS A 79 14.52 -30.66 -12.54
C LYS A 79 13.86 -30.39 -13.89
N ARG A 80 12.54 -30.19 -13.92
CA ARG A 80 11.80 -29.86 -15.16
C ARG A 80 12.29 -28.56 -15.78
N LEU A 81 12.59 -27.55 -14.95
CA LEU A 81 13.08 -26.26 -15.41
C LEU A 81 14.43 -26.41 -16.09
N LYS A 82 15.37 -27.16 -15.48
CA LYS A 82 16.70 -27.44 -16.06
C LYS A 82 16.62 -28.20 -17.38
N GLU A 83 15.70 -29.16 -17.48
CA GLU A 83 15.43 -29.90 -18.72
C GLU A 83 14.89 -28.97 -19.82
N SER A 84 14.08 -27.97 -19.47
CA SER A 84 13.50 -27.02 -20.43
C SER A 84 14.45 -25.92 -20.90
N LEU A 85 15.53 -25.67 -20.17
CA LEU A 85 16.54 -24.64 -20.48
C LEU A 85 17.74 -25.19 -21.28
N LYS A 86 17.67 -26.47 -21.66
CA LYS A 86 18.71 -27.17 -22.40
C LYS A 86 18.34 -27.26 -23.88
#